data_AF-F2KSR5-F1
#
_entry.id   AF-F2KSR5-F1
#
_cell.length_a   1.000
_cell.length_b   1.000
_cell.length_c   1.000
_cell.angle_alpha   90.00
_cell.angle_beta   90.00
_cell.angle_gamma   90.00
#
_symmetry.space_group_name_H-M   'P 1'
#
loop_
_entity.id
_entity.type
_entity.pdbx_description
1 polymer ?
#
loop_
_entity_poly.entity_id
_entity_poly.type
_entity_poly.pdbx_seq_one_letter_code
_entity_poly.pdbx_strand_id
1 'polypeptide(L)'
;MYMNLRSVLFIITAGIFCYLVNYTFLNFMITNYSWAWGAIFGKGSWWLNQPLYVRIPYVLLVAPIYEELIHRRLVMHFFVARGETELGLLISSATFALHHFIFGWGWLKAIDMFFVGLVFGAVYAEYRLAGSWLCHTANNGMAAVFMLA
;
A
#
# COMPACT_ATOMS: atom_id res chain seq x y z
N MET A 1 -1.28 14.77 16.61
CA MET A 1 -1.31 16.05 15.88
C MET A 1 -2.60 16.09 15.08
N TYR A 2 -3.38 17.17 15.15
CA TYR A 2 -4.54 17.31 14.27
C TYR A 2 -4.05 17.60 12.85
N MET A 3 -4.54 16.86 11.85
CA MET A 3 -4.17 17.09 10.46
C MET A 3 -4.89 18.35 9.96
N ASN A 4 -4.12 19.39 9.63
CA ASN A 4 -4.67 20.56 8.94
C ASN A 4 -4.87 20.27 7.44
N LEU A 5 -5.54 21.17 6.73
CA LEU A 5 -5.83 21.00 5.29
C LEU A 5 -4.56 20.75 4.45
N ARG A 6 -3.46 21.45 4.74
CA ARG A 6 -2.19 21.26 4.03
C ARG A 6 -1.63 19.85 4.22
N SER A 7 -1.66 19.33 5.45
CA SER A 7 -1.26 17.95 5.75
C SER A 7 -2.14 16.94 5.02
N VAL A 8 -3.46 17.14 5.01
CA VAL A 8 -4.41 16.28 4.29
C VAL A 8 -4.08 16.24 2.79
N LEU A 9 -3.90 17.40 2.16
CA LEU A 9 -3.58 17.48 0.73
C LEU A 9 -2.24 16.82 0.41
N PHE A 10 -1.22 17.03 1.25
CA PHE A 10 0.08 16.37 1.11
C PHE A 10 -0.05 14.84 1.17
N ILE A 11 -0.77 14.32 2.17
CA ILE A 11 -0.96 12.87 2.37
C ILE A 11 -1.68 12.24 1.18
N ILE A 12 -2.76 12.87 0.69
CA ILE A 12 -3.49 12.40 -0.50
C ILE A 12 -2.57 12.42 -1.72
N THR A 13 -1.83 13.50 -1.92
CA THR A 13 -0.90 13.64 -3.05
C THR A 13 0.18 12.56 -2.99
N ALA A 14 0.74 12.28 -1.81
CA ALA A 14 1.72 11.23 -1.63
C ALA A 14 1.15 9.85 -2.00
N GLY A 15 -0.08 9.53 -1.58
CA GLY A 15 -0.76 8.29 -1.96
C GLY A 15 -0.98 8.17 -3.46
N ILE A 16 -1.45 9.24 -4.11
CA ILE A 16 -1.64 9.29 -5.57
C ILE A 16 -0.31 9.10 -6.30
N PHE A 17 0.73 9.84 -5.91
CA PHE A 17 2.05 9.74 -6.55
C PHE A 17 2.67 8.36 -6.35
N CYS A 18 2.51 7.78 -5.15
CA CYS A 18 2.94 6.42 -4.84
C CYS A 18 2.31 5.43 -5.84
N TYR A 19 0.99 5.52 -6.04
CA TYR A 19 0.29 4.69 -7.03
C TYR A 19 0.82 4.92 -8.45
N LEU A 20 0.97 6.18 -8.89
CA LEU A 20 1.39 6.47 -10.27
C LEU A 20 2.79 5.93 -10.57
N VAL A 21 3.72 6.07 -9.62
CA VAL A 21 5.08 5.50 -9.74
C VAL A 21 5.01 3.98 -9.77
N ASN A 22 4.26 3.37 -8.85
CA ASN A 22 4.04 1.93 -8.78
C ASN A 22 3.48 1.37 -10.10
N TYR A 23 2.39 1.96 -10.57
CA TYR A 23 1.71 1.58 -11.80
C TYR A 23 2.62 1.71 -13.01
N THR A 24 3.34 2.83 -13.14
CA THR A 24 4.27 3.07 -14.25
C THR A 24 5.38 2.02 -14.28
N PHE A 25 5.97 1.71 -13.11
CA PHE A 25 6.99 0.67 -12.99
C PHE A 25 6.45 -0.71 -13.39
N LEU A 26 5.32 -1.13 -12.81
CA LEU A 26 4.74 -2.44 -13.10
C LEU A 26 4.31 -2.56 -14.57
N ASN A 27 3.72 -1.52 -15.14
CA ASN A 27 3.33 -1.50 -16.55
C ASN A 27 4.55 -1.59 -17.47
N PHE A 28 5.62 -0.86 -17.17
CA PHE A 28 6.90 -0.99 -17.87
C PHE A 28 7.42 -2.43 -17.81
N MET A 29 7.42 -3.05 -16.62
CA MET A 29 7.88 -4.42 -16.45
C MET A 29 7.05 -5.42 -17.25
N ILE A 30 5.72 -5.33 -17.19
CA ILE A 30 4.78 -6.19 -17.91
C ILE A 30 4.93 -6.04 -19.43
N THR A 31 5.12 -4.81 -19.91
CA THR A 31 5.22 -4.53 -21.35
C THR A 31 6.53 -5.03 -21.95
N ASN A 32 7.63 -4.95 -21.20
CA ASN A 32 8.97 -5.22 -21.74
C ASN A 32 9.50 -6.62 -21.39
N TYR A 33 8.93 -7.31 -20.40
CA TYR A 33 9.44 -8.60 -19.92
C TYR A 33 8.33 -9.63 -19.78
N SER A 34 8.37 -10.68 -20.60
CA SER A 34 7.36 -11.75 -20.62
C SER A 34 7.23 -12.50 -19.28
N TRP A 35 8.30 -12.59 -18.50
CA TRP A 35 8.29 -13.23 -17.18
C TRP A 35 7.61 -12.38 -16.09
N ALA A 36 7.48 -11.06 -16.30
CA ALA A 36 6.99 -10.13 -15.27
C ALA A 36 5.55 -10.43 -14.87
N TRP A 37 4.73 -10.91 -15.81
CA TRP A 37 3.33 -11.25 -15.55
C TRP A 37 3.20 -12.28 -14.41
N GLY A 38 3.96 -13.37 -14.46
CA GLY A 38 3.97 -14.41 -13.42
C GLY A 38 4.71 -13.98 -12.14
N ALA A 39 5.58 -12.99 -12.22
CA ALA A 39 6.29 -12.44 -11.06
C ALA A 39 5.50 -11.36 -10.31
N ILE A 40 4.45 -10.78 -10.92
CA ILE A 40 3.59 -9.75 -10.33
C ILE A 40 2.27 -10.38 -9.86
N PHE A 41 1.62 -11.14 -10.74
CA PHE A 41 0.30 -11.70 -10.48
C PHE A 41 0.37 -13.12 -9.95
N GLY A 42 -0.60 -13.47 -9.12
CA GLY A 42 -0.81 -14.82 -8.61
C GLY A 42 -2.19 -14.97 -7.97
N LYS A 43 -2.40 -16.03 -7.19
CA LYS A 43 -3.69 -16.35 -6.55
C LYS A 43 -4.22 -15.26 -5.59
N GLY A 44 -3.35 -14.37 -5.12
CA GLY A 44 -3.71 -13.26 -4.23
C GLY A 44 -4.56 -12.16 -4.88
N SER A 45 -4.69 -12.19 -6.21
CA SER A 45 -5.51 -11.26 -6.98
C SER A 45 -6.98 -11.70 -7.11
N TRP A 46 -7.46 -12.62 -6.26
CA TRP A 46 -8.82 -13.18 -6.30
C TRP A 46 -9.94 -12.12 -6.29
N TRP A 47 -9.71 -10.98 -5.64
CA TRP A 47 -10.66 -9.87 -5.53
C TRP A 47 -10.90 -9.18 -6.89
N LEU A 48 -9.98 -9.30 -7.85
CA LEU A 48 -10.15 -8.84 -9.25
C LEU A 48 -11.24 -9.61 -10.00
N ASN A 49 -11.70 -10.76 -9.48
CA ASN A 49 -12.78 -11.54 -10.08
C ASN A 49 -14.14 -11.29 -9.39
N GLN A 50 -14.18 -10.44 -8.37
CA GLN A 50 -15.41 -10.13 -7.64
C GLN A 50 -16.22 -9.02 -8.33
N PRO A 51 -17.56 -8.98 -8.13
CA PRO A 51 -18.40 -7.88 -8.63
C PRO A 51 -17.94 -6.51 -8.12
N LEU A 52 -18.20 -5.44 -8.88
CA LEU A 52 -17.75 -4.08 -8.55
C LEU A 52 -18.18 -3.62 -7.15
N TYR A 53 -19.42 -3.93 -6.75
CA TYR A 53 -19.96 -3.56 -5.43
C TYR A 53 -19.27 -4.27 -4.26
N VAL A 54 -18.53 -5.36 -4.50
CA VAL A 54 -17.65 -6.01 -3.52
C VAL A 54 -16.23 -5.45 -3.63
N ARG A 55 -15.75 -5.34 -4.87
CA ARG A 55 -14.38 -4.95 -5.19
C ARG A 55 -14.04 -3.56 -4.68
N ILE A 56 -14.89 -2.57 -4.96
CA ILE A 56 -14.63 -1.16 -4.63
C ILE A 56 -14.55 -0.95 -3.11
N PRO A 57 -15.56 -1.37 -2.29
CA PRO A 57 -15.45 -1.21 -0.84
C PRO A 57 -14.29 -1.99 -0.23
N TYR A 58 -13.99 -3.18 -0.78
CA TYR A 58 -12.85 -3.96 -0.31
C TYR A 58 -11.52 -3.21 -0.52
N VAL A 59 -11.28 -2.74 -1.74
CA VAL A 59 -10.04 -2.05 -2.13
C VAL A 59 -9.89 -0.70 -1.44
N LEU A 60 -10.98 0.05 -1.27
CA LEU A 60 -10.91 1.41 -0.71
C LEU A 60 -10.98 1.46 0.82
N LEU A 61 -11.61 0.48 1.47
CA LEU A 61 -11.88 0.55 2.90
C LEU A 61 -11.32 -0.66 3.63
N VAL A 62 -11.77 -1.86 3.28
CA VAL A 62 -11.49 -3.06 4.08
C VAL A 62 -10.00 -3.40 4.07
N ALA A 63 -9.40 -3.52 2.89
CA ALA A 63 -7.99 -3.85 2.76
C ALA A 63 -7.07 -2.77 3.37
N PRO A 64 -7.21 -1.47 3.04
CA PRO A 64 -6.40 -0.42 3.67
C PRO A 64 -6.50 -0.38 5.18
N ILE A 65 -7.71 -0.47 5.75
CA ILE A 65 -7.87 -0.43 7.22
C ILE A 65 -7.19 -1.63 7.86
N TYR A 66 -7.48 -2.84 7.36
CA TYR A 66 -6.91 -4.08 7.90
C TYR A 66 -5.38 -4.07 7.83
N GLU A 67 -4.84 -3.71 6.67
CA GLU A 67 -3.39 -3.68 6.45
C GLU A 67 -2.72 -2.60 7.32
N GLU A 68 -3.29 -1.41 7.45
CA GLU A 68 -2.71 -0.34 8.27
C GLU A 68 -2.78 -0.65 9.77
N LEU A 69 -3.83 -1.34 10.23
CA LEU A 69 -3.94 -1.80 11.61
C LEU A 69 -2.83 -2.80 11.96
N ILE A 70 -2.53 -3.75 11.07
CA ILE A 70 -1.48 -4.74 11.33
C ILE A 70 -0.10 -4.09 11.18
N HIS A 71 0.22 -3.53 10.02
CA HIS A 71 1.60 -3.19 9.73
C HIS A 71 2.00 -1.85 10.36
N ARG A 72 1.09 -0.88 10.45
CA ARG A 72 1.41 0.39 11.11
C ARG A 72 1.07 0.39 12.59
N ARG A 73 -0.19 0.09 12.94
CA ARG A 73 -0.63 0.23 14.32
C ARG A 73 -0.06 -0.85 15.25
N LEU A 74 0.11 -2.08 14.79
CA LEU A 74 0.72 -3.14 15.59
C LEU A 74 2.24 -3.18 15.40
N VAL A 75 2.73 -3.44 14.18
CA VAL A 75 4.16 -3.65 13.92
C VAL A 75 4.96 -2.35 14.04
N MET A 76 4.69 -1.32 13.24
CA MET A 76 5.50 -0.09 13.27
C MET A 76 5.41 0.62 14.62
N HIS A 77 4.22 0.69 15.22
CA HIS A 77 4.03 1.38 16.50
C HIS A 77 4.85 0.77 17.63
N PHE A 78 5.04 -0.56 17.63
CA PHE A 78 5.89 -1.25 18.61
C PHE A 78 7.29 -0.62 18.66
N PHE A 79 7.90 -0.37 17.50
CA PHE A 79 9.24 0.22 17.42
C PHE A 79 9.20 1.73 17.67
N VAL A 80 8.21 2.44 17.12
CA VAL A 80 8.06 3.90 17.31
C VAL A 80 7.88 4.25 18.79
N ALA A 81 7.16 3.43 19.57
CA ALA A 81 6.99 3.63 21.01
C ALA A 81 8.31 3.47 21.81
N ARG A 82 9.34 2.87 21.21
CA ARG A 82 10.68 2.67 21.78
C ARG A 82 11.72 3.67 21.24
N GLY A 83 11.31 4.60 20.38
CA GLY A 83 12.21 5.51 19.69
C GLY A 83 12.94 4.91 18.48
N GLU A 84 12.60 3.69 18.07
CA GLU A 84 13.26 2.96 16.97
C GLU A 84 12.51 3.13 15.64
N THR A 85 12.15 4.37 15.30
CA THR A 85 11.25 4.67 14.15
C THR A 85 11.76 4.11 12.83
N GLU A 86 13.06 4.21 12.56
CA GLU A 86 13.68 3.73 11.32
C GLU A 86 13.60 2.20 11.19
N LEU A 87 13.86 1.48 12.29
CA LEU A 87 13.70 0.04 12.33
C LEU A 87 12.23 -0.36 12.16
N GLY A 88 11.32 0.36 12.82
CA GLY A 88 9.88 0.19 12.65
C GLY A 88 9.41 0.40 11.22
N LEU A 89 9.96 1.39 10.52
CA LEU A 89 9.69 1.65 9.12
C LEU A 89 10.10 0.46 8.26
N LEU A 90 11.35 -0.02 8.42
CA LEU A 90 11.88 -1.14 7.65
C LEU A 90 11.10 -2.43 7.91
N ILE A 91 10.89 -2.80 9.18
CA ILE A 91 10.20 -4.04 9.55
C ILE A 91 8.73 -4.02 9.16
N SER A 92 8.02 -2.90 9.37
CA SER A 92 6.61 -2.81 8.95
C SER A 92 6.44 -2.85 7.43
N SER A 93 7.41 -2.34 6.67
CA SER A 93 7.40 -2.39 5.21
C SER A 93 7.73 -3.80 4.69
N ALA A 94 8.69 -4.47 5.33
CA ALA A 94 9.04 -5.86 5.02
C ALA A 94 7.89 -6.82 5.31
N THR A 95 7.21 -6.66 6.44
CA THR A 95 6.03 -7.48 6.78
C THR A 95 4.85 -7.21 5.84
N PHE A 96 4.65 -5.95 5.41
CA PHE A 96 3.64 -5.59 4.41
C PHE A 96 3.91 -6.23 3.04
N ALA A 97 5.16 -6.22 2.59
CA ALA A 97 5.59 -6.93 1.39
C ALA A 97 5.39 -8.45 1.49
N LEU A 98 5.82 -9.03 2.62
CA LEU A 98 5.70 -10.46 2.88
C LEU A 98 4.23 -10.90 2.93
N HIS A 99 3.35 -10.08 3.52
CA HIS A 99 1.91 -10.31 3.51
C HIS A 99 1.39 -10.50 2.08
N HIS A 100 1.71 -9.58 1.18
CA HIS A 100 1.29 -9.67 -0.22
C HIS A 100 1.82 -10.95 -0.89
N PHE A 101 3.07 -11.32 -0.63
CA PHE A 101 3.64 -12.56 -1.14
C PHE A 101 2.90 -13.81 -0.62
N ILE A 102 2.71 -13.92 0.71
CA ILE A 102 2.05 -15.07 1.35
C ILE A 102 0.60 -15.20 0.91
N PHE A 103 -0.09 -14.07 0.69
CA PHE A 103 -1.47 -14.05 0.21
C PHE A 103 -1.57 -14.37 -1.28
N GLY A 104 -0.45 -14.65 -1.95
CA GLY A 104 -0.41 -15.24 -3.28
C GLY A 104 -0.16 -14.24 -4.40
N TRP A 105 0.35 -13.04 -4.12
CA TRP A 105 0.93 -12.18 -5.15
C TRP A 105 2.34 -12.66 -5.52
N GLY A 106 2.82 -12.27 -6.69
CA GLY A 106 4.15 -12.68 -7.14
C GLY A 106 5.28 -11.97 -6.38
N TRP A 107 6.49 -12.54 -6.44
CA TRP A 107 7.65 -12.04 -5.70
C TRP A 107 8.07 -10.61 -6.09
N LEU A 108 7.91 -10.22 -7.36
CA LEU A 108 8.23 -8.87 -7.82
C LEU A 108 7.20 -7.87 -7.25
N LYS A 109 5.93 -8.29 -7.13
CA LYS A 109 4.94 -7.46 -6.46
C LYS A 109 5.26 -7.29 -4.98
N ALA A 110 5.80 -8.30 -4.31
CA ALA A 110 6.21 -8.16 -2.92
C ALA A 110 7.31 -7.09 -2.75
N ILE A 111 8.33 -7.10 -3.63
CA ILE A 111 9.37 -6.06 -3.67
C ILE A 111 8.75 -4.68 -3.89
N ASP A 112 7.85 -4.58 -4.84
CA ASP A 112 7.12 -3.34 -5.14
C ASP A 112 6.29 -2.85 -3.92
N MET A 113 5.60 -3.75 -3.22
CA MET A 113 4.87 -3.45 -1.99
C MET A 113 5.77 -3.06 -0.82
N PHE A 114 7.03 -3.48 -0.78
CA PHE A 114 7.99 -2.99 0.22
C PHE A 114 8.17 -1.48 0.09
N PHE A 115 8.37 -0.96 -1.12
CA PHE A 115 8.55 0.47 -1.35
C PHE A 115 7.28 1.28 -1.06
N VAL A 116 6.11 0.74 -1.42
CA VAL A 116 4.81 1.34 -1.02
C VAL A 116 4.68 1.36 0.51
N GLY A 117 5.08 0.27 1.17
CA GLY A 117 5.12 0.16 2.63
C GLY A 117 6.00 1.24 3.29
N LEU A 118 7.14 1.58 2.69
CA LEU A 118 8.01 2.65 3.16
C LEU A 118 7.30 4.01 3.11
N VAL A 119 6.57 4.30 2.04
CA VAL A 119 5.82 5.56 1.92
C VAL A 119 4.74 5.65 3.00
N PHE A 120 3.93 4.60 3.16
CA PHE A 120 2.88 4.58 4.17
C PHE A 120 3.44 4.62 5.60
N GLY A 121 4.57 3.95 5.84
CA GLY A 121 5.26 4.02 7.13
C GLY A 121 5.82 5.40 7.42
N ALA A 122 6.41 6.08 6.43
CA ALA A 122 6.89 7.46 6.60
C ALA A 122 5.74 8.41 6.95
N VAL A 123 4.58 8.26 6.29
CA VAL A 123 3.37 9.02 6.64
C VAL A 123 2.88 8.66 8.05
N TYR A 124 2.93 7.40 8.46
CA TYR A 124 2.55 6.97 9.81
C TYR A 124 3.43 7.58 10.91
N ALA A 125 4.74 7.69 10.66
CA ALA A 125 5.68 8.26 11.63
C ALA A 125 5.27 9.69 12.04
N GLU A 126 4.81 10.48 11.06
CA GLU A 126 4.42 11.88 11.26
C GLU A 126 2.94 12.05 11.63
N TYR A 127 2.04 11.37 10.91
CA TYR A 127 0.59 11.62 10.96
C TYR A 127 -0.21 10.48 11.61
N ARG A 128 0.48 9.46 12.12
CA ARG A 128 -0.12 8.28 12.76
C ARG A 128 -1.08 7.55 11.83
N LEU A 129 -1.93 6.69 12.41
CA LEU A 129 -2.81 5.79 11.69
C LEU A 129 -3.76 6.52 10.73
N ALA A 130 -4.29 7.68 11.13
CA ALA A 130 -5.23 8.43 10.30
C ALA A 130 -4.57 8.92 9.00
N GLY A 131 -3.33 9.41 9.08
CA GLY A 131 -2.60 9.86 7.90
C GLY A 131 -2.18 8.69 7.00
N SER A 132 -1.66 7.60 7.58
CA SER A 132 -1.23 6.46 6.78
C SER A 132 -2.40 5.75 6.11
N TRP A 133 -3.52 5.60 6.80
CA TRP A 133 -4.76 5.08 6.23
C TRP A 133 -5.32 5.98 5.10
N LEU A 134 -5.29 7.31 5.28
CA LEU A 134 -5.69 8.23 4.22
C LEU A 134 -4.77 8.13 2.98
N CYS A 135 -3.45 8.04 3.19
CA CYS A 135 -2.47 7.84 2.12
C CYS A 135 -2.75 6.55 1.34
N HIS A 136 -2.95 5.46 2.06
CA HIS A 136 -3.24 4.15 1.49
C HIS A 136 -4.58 4.15 0.73
N THR A 137 -5.62 4.74 1.32
CA THR A 137 -6.92 4.88 0.66
C THR A 137 -6.81 5.71 -0.62
N ALA A 138 -6.01 6.78 -0.63
CA ALA A 138 -5.77 7.58 -1.84
C ALA A 138 -5.02 6.79 -2.93
N ASN A 139 -4.00 6.01 -2.55
CA ASN A 139 -3.30 5.08 -3.45
C ASN A 139 -4.27 4.08 -4.08
N ASN A 140 -5.12 3.45 -3.27
CA ASN A 140 -6.11 2.48 -3.75
C ASN A 140 -7.27 3.15 -4.51
N GLY A 141 -7.57 4.41 -4.20
CA GLY A 141 -8.50 5.26 -4.94
C GLY A 141 -8.09 5.38 -6.40
N MET A 142 -6.82 5.66 -6.65
CA MET A 142 -6.28 5.69 -8.02
C MET A 142 -6.38 4.31 -8.68
N ALA A 143 -6.06 3.23 -7.96
CA ALA A 143 -6.24 1.88 -8.47
C ALA A 143 -7.68 1.62 -8.92
N ALA A 144 -8.67 2.02 -8.11
CA ALA A 144 -10.09 1.87 -8.45
C ALA A 144 -10.49 2.70 -9.67
N VAL A 145 -9.98 3.93 -9.82
CA VAL A 145 -10.22 4.78 -11.01
C VAL A 145 -9.74 4.08 -12.28
N PHE A 146 -8.51 3.55 -12.28
CA PHE A 146 -7.95 2.84 -13.44
C PHE A 146 -8.60 1.48 -13.71
N MET A 147 -9.28 0.87 -12.73
CA MET A 147 -10.08 -0.34 -12.96
C MET A 147 -11.44 -0.07 -13.63
N LEU A 148 -11.94 1.16 -13.52
CA LEU A 148 -13.24 1.57 -14.05
C LEU A 148 -13.14 2.29 -15.40
N ALA A 149 -11.94 2.70 -15.80
CA ALA A 149 -11.61 3.29 -17.10
C ALA A 149 -11.28 2.19 -18.13
#